data_AF-A0A9E5YVP4-F1
#
_entry.id   AF-A0A9E5YVP4-F1
#
_cell.length_a   1.000
_cell.length_b   1.000
_cell.length_c   1.000
_cell.angle_alpha   90.00
_cell.angle_beta   90.00
_cell.angle_gamma   90.00
#
_symmetry.space_group_name_H-M   'P 1'
#
loop_
_entity.id
_entity.type
_entity.pdbx_description
1 polymer ?
#
loop_
_entity_poly.entity_id
_entity_poly.type
_entity_poly.pdbx_seq_one_letter_code
_entity_poly.pdbx_strand_id
1 'polypeptide(L)'
;MTQAPEHTYIPWKQLVAEPNIMVDGAAKDGTLITLSHWPKSGTAENLKADSSTDIVFRYLDTPTMHVPTTIVTGDHFDEDASLGIFALLEPEFAEEFRDIICGAATAGDFATYHDRWAARIAFTIMALGDPSISPL
;
A
#
# COMPACT_ATOMS: atom_id res chain seq x y z
N MET A 1 0.81 -10.25 -22.33
CA MET A 1 0.95 -9.89 -20.91
C MET A 1 -0.40 -10.17 -20.27
N THR A 2 -0.47 -11.11 -19.34
CA THR A 2 -1.70 -11.39 -18.57
C THR A 2 -1.91 -10.26 -17.59
N GLN A 3 -3.00 -9.51 -17.75
CA GLN A 3 -3.43 -8.47 -16.83
C GLN A 3 -3.55 -9.10 -15.43
N ALA A 4 -2.97 -8.47 -14.41
CA ALA A 4 -3.16 -8.91 -13.04
C ALA A 4 -4.67 -8.86 -12.71
N PRO A 5 -5.20 -9.78 -11.88
CA PRO A 5 -6.59 -9.69 -11.48
C PRO A 5 -6.86 -8.36 -10.79
N GLU A 6 -7.99 -7.74 -11.14
CA GLU A 6 -8.42 -6.46 -10.58
C GLU A 6 -8.67 -6.64 -9.07
N HIS A 7 -7.84 -5.99 -8.23
CA HIS A 7 -7.99 -6.06 -6.78
C HIS A 7 -9.20 -5.23 -6.33
N THR A 8 -9.73 -5.54 -5.15
CA THR A 8 -10.83 -4.79 -4.52
C THR A 8 -10.50 -4.53 -3.06
N TYR A 9 -10.69 -3.27 -2.63
CA TYR A 9 -10.48 -2.89 -1.25
C TYR A 9 -11.67 -3.29 -0.38
N ILE A 10 -11.40 -3.93 0.75
CA ILE A 10 -12.37 -4.13 1.83
C ILE A 10 -11.83 -3.44 3.09
N PRO A 11 -12.63 -2.58 3.75
CA PRO A 11 -12.21 -1.96 5.01
C PRO A 11 -11.83 -3.01 6.06
N TRP A 12 -10.69 -2.81 6.73
CA TRP A 12 -10.16 -3.77 7.70
C TRP A 12 -11.16 -4.20 8.78
N LYS A 13 -12.04 -3.30 9.22
CA LYS A 13 -13.08 -3.59 10.23
C LYS A 13 -14.19 -4.52 9.72
N GLN A 14 -14.38 -4.60 8.40
CA GLN A 14 -15.39 -5.45 7.76
C GLN A 14 -14.82 -6.83 7.41
N LEU A 15 -13.50 -6.94 7.31
CA LEU A 15 -12.80 -8.20 7.06
C LEU A 15 -12.83 -9.09 8.32
N VAL A 16 -13.21 -10.36 8.17
CA VAL A 16 -13.24 -11.33 9.27
C VAL A 16 -12.19 -12.41 9.06
N ALA A 17 -12.37 -13.24 8.04
CA ALA A 17 -11.50 -14.39 7.75
C ALA A 17 -11.32 -14.63 6.24
N GLU A 18 -11.77 -13.70 5.41
CA GLU A 18 -11.62 -13.76 3.96
C GLU A 18 -10.13 -13.75 3.59
N PRO A 19 -9.71 -14.59 2.62
CA PRO A 19 -8.35 -14.55 2.07
C PRO A 19 -8.02 -13.15 1.55
N ASN A 20 -6.95 -12.53 2.05
CA ASN A 20 -6.62 -11.14 1.71
C ASN A 20 -5.11 -10.87 1.65
N ILE A 21 -4.76 -9.76 1.01
CA ILE A 21 -3.46 -9.09 1.09
C ILE A 21 -3.58 -7.97 2.12
N MET A 22 -2.75 -8.03 3.17
CA MET A 22 -2.64 -6.95 4.17
C MET A 22 -1.52 -5.99 3.74
N VAL A 23 -1.88 -4.74 3.48
CA VAL A 23 -0.94 -3.66 3.20
C VAL A 23 -0.75 -2.84 4.46
N ASP A 24 0.51 -2.57 4.77
CA ASP A 24 0.93 -1.68 5.85
C ASP A 24 0.17 -1.88 7.18
N GLY A 25 0.20 -3.10 7.70
CA GLY A 25 -0.55 -3.42 8.90
C GLY A 25 -0.26 -4.82 9.41
N ALA A 26 -0.98 -5.19 10.47
CA ALA A 26 -0.85 -6.52 11.08
C ALA A 26 -1.78 -7.53 10.41
N ALA A 27 -1.26 -8.75 10.18
CA ALA A 27 -2.04 -9.86 9.64
C ALA A 27 -3.28 -10.18 10.49
N LYS A 28 -4.42 -10.40 9.82
CA LYS A 28 -5.61 -11.10 10.34
C LYS A 28 -5.56 -12.60 10.00
N ASP A 29 -6.43 -13.39 10.63
CA ASP A 29 -6.54 -14.85 10.42
C ASP A 29 -6.61 -15.30 8.95
N GLY A 30 -7.29 -14.52 8.08
CA GLY A 30 -7.40 -14.79 6.64
C GLY A 30 -6.25 -14.26 5.77
N THR A 31 -5.24 -13.62 6.35
CA THR A 31 -4.18 -12.94 5.57
C THR A 31 -3.28 -13.96 4.89
N LEU A 32 -3.22 -13.93 3.56
CA LEU A 32 -2.34 -14.81 2.78
C LEU A 32 -0.92 -14.26 2.67
N ILE A 33 -0.78 -12.93 2.64
CA ILE A 33 0.50 -12.23 2.62
C ILE A 33 0.37 -10.85 3.28
N THR A 34 1.41 -10.47 4.02
CA THR A 34 1.57 -9.12 4.58
C THR A 34 2.63 -8.36 3.79
N LEU A 35 2.30 -7.15 3.37
CA LEU A 35 3.16 -6.22 2.63
C LEU A 35 3.32 -4.95 3.48
N SER A 36 4.18 -5.04 4.49
CA SER A 36 4.35 -3.98 5.49
C SER A 36 5.80 -3.82 5.95
N HIS A 37 6.27 -2.57 6.06
CA HIS A 37 7.62 -2.24 6.51
C HIS A 37 7.78 -2.35 8.04
N TRP A 38 6.68 -2.46 8.79
CA TRP A 38 6.70 -2.44 10.25
C TRP A 38 7.50 -3.61 10.81
N PRO A 39 8.26 -3.41 11.91
CA PRO A 39 9.00 -4.50 12.53
C PRO A 39 8.11 -5.68 12.88
N LYS A 40 8.54 -6.89 12.49
CA LYS A 40 7.84 -8.16 12.74
C LYS A 40 6.47 -8.30 12.03
N SER A 41 6.19 -7.51 10.99
CA SER A 41 4.99 -7.63 10.15
C SER A 41 4.80 -9.00 9.50
N GLY A 42 5.90 -9.76 9.34
CA GLY A 42 5.88 -11.06 8.64
C GLY A 42 6.10 -10.92 7.13
N THR A 43 6.37 -9.72 6.62
CA THR A 43 6.76 -9.49 5.22
C THR A 43 7.95 -10.38 4.84
N ALA A 44 7.84 -11.07 3.72
CA ALA A 44 8.88 -11.94 3.20
C ALA A 44 10.18 -11.16 2.92
N GLU A 45 11.33 -11.76 3.25
CA GLU A 45 12.64 -11.09 3.21
C GLU A 45 12.96 -10.50 1.83
N ASN A 46 12.62 -11.21 0.76
CA ASN A 46 12.85 -10.76 -0.62
C ASN A 46 11.94 -9.59 -1.06
N LEU A 47 10.89 -9.28 -0.30
CA LEU A 47 9.99 -8.16 -0.58
C LEU A 47 10.31 -6.92 0.28
N LYS A 48 11.05 -7.06 1.39
CA LYS A 48 11.32 -5.96 2.34
C LYS A 48 11.97 -4.74 1.70
N ALA A 49 11.37 -3.57 1.90
CA ALA A 49 11.89 -2.27 1.51
C ALA A 49 11.67 -1.25 2.65
N ASP A 50 12.08 -0.01 2.44
CA ASP A 50 12.00 1.04 3.47
C ASP A 50 10.55 1.49 3.73
N SER A 51 9.68 1.47 2.71
CA SER A 51 8.22 1.72 2.84
C SER A 51 7.38 0.50 2.44
N SER A 52 6.16 0.42 2.94
CA SER A 52 5.16 -0.58 2.56
C SER A 52 4.72 -0.42 1.10
N THR A 53 4.67 0.80 0.59
CA THR A 53 4.45 1.09 -0.83
C THR A 53 5.55 0.47 -1.71
N ASP A 54 6.82 0.61 -1.33
CA ASP A 54 7.92 -0.04 -2.04
C ASP A 54 7.83 -1.57 -1.97
N ILE A 55 7.39 -2.12 -0.83
CA ILE A 55 7.15 -3.55 -0.65
C ILE A 55 6.04 -4.03 -1.61
N VAL A 56 4.97 -3.24 -1.79
CA VAL A 56 3.89 -3.53 -2.74
C VAL A 56 4.41 -3.56 -4.18
N PHE A 57 5.21 -2.59 -4.60
CA PHE A 57 5.78 -2.61 -5.96
C PHE A 57 6.70 -3.82 -6.17
N ARG A 58 7.50 -4.20 -5.17
CA ARG A 58 8.30 -5.44 -5.25
C ARG A 58 7.43 -6.69 -5.35
N TYR A 59 6.28 -6.72 -4.67
CA TYR A 59 5.31 -7.79 -4.80
C TYR A 59 4.75 -7.86 -6.23
N LEU A 60 4.32 -6.73 -6.79
CA LEU A 60 3.82 -6.63 -8.18
C LEU A 60 4.88 -7.06 -9.21
N ASP A 61 6.16 -6.74 -8.96
CA ASP A 61 7.29 -7.15 -9.80
C ASP A 61 7.66 -8.63 -9.66
N THR A 62 7.10 -9.33 -8.68
CA THR A 62 7.45 -10.71 -8.36
C THR A 62 6.24 -11.66 -8.49
N PRO A 63 5.83 -12.03 -9.72
CA PRO A 63 4.66 -12.88 -9.95
C PRO A 63 4.65 -14.21 -9.19
N THR A 64 5.82 -14.76 -8.86
CA THR A 64 5.94 -16.01 -8.09
C THR A 64 5.53 -15.86 -6.62
N MET A 65 5.43 -14.64 -6.11
CA MET A 65 4.97 -14.35 -4.74
C MET A 65 3.46 -14.06 -4.69
N HIS A 66 2.80 -13.94 -5.84
CA HIS A 66 1.38 -13.59 -5.88
C HIS A 66 0.52 -14.65 -5.20
N VAL A 67 -0.42 -14.20 -4.38
CA VAL A 67 -1.36 -15.05 -3.65
C VAL A 67 -2.72 -15.11 -4.36
N PRO A 68 -3.49 -16.20 -4.22
CA PRO A 68 -4.76 -16.37 -4.92
C PRO A 68 -5.92 -15.63 -4.22
N THR A 69 -5.85 -14.30 -4.16
CA THR A 69 -6.95 -13.43 -3.71
C THR A 69 -6.91 -12.11 -4.46
N THR A 70 -8.06 -11.46 -4.58
CA THR A 70 -8.19 -10.08 -5.08
C THR A 70 -8.48 -9.08 -3.98
N ILE A 71 -8.70 -9.53 -2.73
CA ILE A 71 -9.06 -8.65 -1.62
C ILE A 71 -7.78 -8.02 -1.06
N VAL A 72 -7.79 -6.69 -0.96
CA VAL A 72 -6.74 -5.90 -0.32
C VAL A 72 -7.32 -5.12 0.86
N THR A 73 -6.54 -4.94 1.91
CA THR A 73 -6.93 -4.18 3.10
C THR A 73 -5.70 -3.53 3.75
N GLY A 74 -5.92 -2.52 4.60
CA GLY A 74 -4.93 -1.94 5.52
C GLY A 74 -5.63 -1.49 6.80
N ASP A 75 -4.93 -1.50 7.94
CA ASP A 75 -5.53 -1.33 9.27
C ASP A 75 -5.57 0.11 9.79
N HIS A 76 -4.91 1.03 9.09
CA HIS A 76 -4.93 2.46 9.36
C HIS A 76 -4.91 3.28 8.06
N PHE A 77 -4.99 4.61 8.21
CA PHE A 77 -4.97 5.56 7.11
C PHE A 77 -3.78 6.50 7.29
N ASP A 78 -2.87 6.44 6.35
CA ASP A 78 -1.79 7.39 6.10
C ASP A 78 -1.36 7.29 4.62
N GLU A 79 -0.29 7.98 4.26
CA GLU A 79 0.28 7.99 2.92
C GLU A 79 0.74 6.61 2.47
N ASP A 80 1.52 5.89 3.29
CA ASP A 80 2.17 4.65 2.89
C ASP A 80 1.16 3.51 2.73
N ALA A 81 0.22 3.37 3.67
CA ALA A 81 -0.89 2.44 3.55
C ALA A 81 -1.78 2.75 2.33
N SER A 82 -2.15 4.01 2.13
CA SER A 82 -3.09 4.41 1.07
C SER A 82 -2.48 4.25 -0.33
N LEU A 83 -1.22 4.64 -0.51
CA LEU A 83 -0.51 4.53 -1.78
C LEU A 83 -0.19 3.08 -2.14
N GLY A 84 0.21 2.27 -1.16
CA GLY A 84 0.38 0.83 -1.35
C GLY A 84 -0.92 0.12 -1.76
N ILE A 85 -2.05 0.44 -1.11
CA ILE A 85 -3.36 -0.10 -1.52
C ILE A 85 -3.73 0.38 -2.92
N PHE A 86 -3.55 1.67 -3.22
CA PHE A 86 -3.81 2.23 -4.55
C PHE A 86 -3.01 1.51 -5.64
N ALA A 87 -1.73 1.19 -5.40
CA ALA A 87 -0.90 0.48 -6.36
C ALA A 87 -1.40 -0.94 -6.68
N LEU A 88 -2.07 -1.62 -5.75
CA LEU A 88 -2.71 -2.91 -6.02
C LEU A 88 -4.02 -2.77 -6.79
N LEU A 89 -4.79 -1.71 -6.53
CA LEU A 89 -6.06 -1.43 -7.19
C LEU A 89 -5.87 -0.96 -8.64
N GLU A 90 -4.88 -0.09 -8.85
CA GLU A 90 -4.63 0.59 -10.14
C GLU A 90 -3.19 0.35 -10.63
N PRO A 91 -2.76 -0.91 -10.86
CA PRO A 91 -1.36 -1.26 -11.05
C PRO A 91 -0.74 -0.65 -12.31
N GLU A 92 -1.49 -0.51 -13.41
CA GLU A 92 -0.99 0.10 -14.64
C GLU A 92 -0.68 1.59 -14.45
N PHE A 93 -1.59 2.32 -13.79
CA PHE A 93 -1.38 3.74 -13.46
C PHE A 93 -0.27 3.90 -12.43
N ALA A 94 -0.27 3.06 -11.38
CA ALA A 94 0.74 3.12 -10.35
C ALA A 94 2.14 2.85 -10.90
N GLU A 95 2.27 1.96 -11.89
CA GLU A 95 3.54 1.71 -12.57
C GLU A 95 4.02 2.93 -13.38
N GLU A 96 3.13 3.59 -14.12
CA GLU A 96 3.47 4.82 -14.86
C GLU A 96 4.00 5.92 -13.93
N PHE A 97 3.47 6.00 -12.71
CA PHE A 97 3.80 7.01 -11.71
C PHE A 97 4.60 6.47 -10.51
N ARG A 98 5.29 5.33 -10.69
CA ARG A 98 5.96 4.62 -9.59
C ARG A 98 6.86 5.54 -8.75
N ASP A 99 7.77 6.27 -9.39
CA ASP A 99 8.76 7.10 -8.70
C ASP A 99 8.12 8.17 -7.81
N ILE A 100 7.05 8.81 -8.28
CA ILE A 100 6.37 9.86 -7.51
C ILE A 100 5.50 9.28 -6.39
N ILE A 101 4.93 8.09 -6.60
CA ILE A 101 4.16 7.36 -5.59
C ILE A 101 5.08 6.90 -4.46
N CYS A 102 6.19 6.22 -4.78
CA CYS A 102 7.21 5.82 -3.79
C CYS A 102 7.79 7.04 -3.06
N GLY A 103 8.04 8.13 -3.79
CA GLY A 103 8.49 9.39 -3.20
C GLY A 103 7.48 10.00 -2.23
N ALA A 104 6.18 9.89 -2.50
CA ALA A 104 5.13 10.40 -1.62
C ALA A 104 4.99 9.54 -0.35
N ALA A 105 5.08 8.22 -0.46
CA ALA A 105 5.14 7.31 0.69
C ALA A 105 6.35 7.64 1.59
N THR A 106 7.54 7.78 0.98
CA THR A 106 8.76 8.20 1.69
C THR A 106 8.58 9.55 2.41
N ALA A 107 7.89 10.50 1.78
CA ALA A 107 7.62 11.81 2.37
C ALA A 107 6.68 11.73 3.58
N GLY A 108 5.68 10.83 3.55
CA GLY A 108 4.79 10.57 4.69
C GLY A 108 5.52 9.95 5.87
N ASP A 109 6.21 8.84 5.66
CA ASP A 109 6.87 8.07 6.72
C ASP A 109 8.07 8.79 7.35
N PHE A 110 8.89 9.42 6.50
CA PHE A 110 10.22 9.90 6.91
C PHE A 110 10.32 11.43 6.94
N ALA A 111 9.28 12.15 6.52
CA ALA A 111 9.28 13.62 6.38
C ALA A 111 10.46 14.15 5.53
N THR A 112 10.94 13.35 4.57
CA THR A 112 12.01 13.71 3.63
C THR A 112 11.52 13.55 2.20
N TYR A 113 11.97 14.42 1.29
CA TYR A 113 11.57 14.37 -0.10
C TYR A 113 12.65 14.91 -1.03
N HIS A 114 12.68 14.39 -2.25
CA HIS A 114 13.52 14.88 -3.35
C HIS A 114 12.70 15.59 -4.44
N ASP A 115 11.42 15.21 -4.59
CA ASP A 115 10.46 15.87 -5.47
C ASP A 115 9.40 16.63 -4.65
N ARG A 116 9.14 17.88 -5.04
CA ARG A 116 8.10 18.70 -4.42
C ARG A 116 6.70 18.18 -4.70
N TRP A 117 6.48 17.50 -5.82
CA TRP A 117 5.19 16.90 -6.13
C TRP A 117 4.87 15.72 -5.22
N ALA A 118 5.86 14.86 -4.93
CA ALA A 118 5.73 13.81 -3.93
C ALA A 118 5.32 14.37 -2.56
N ALA A 119 6.00 15.41 -2.08
CA ALA A 119 5.64 16.07 -0.82
C ALA A 119 4.21 16.65 -0.83
N ARG A 120 3.78 17.24 -1.95
CA ARG A 120 2.41 17.78 -2.09
C ARG A 120 1.35 16.68 -2.07
N ILE A 121 1.63 15.53 -2.69
CA ILE A 121 0.74 14.37 -2.67
C ILE A 121 0.61 13.87 -1.23
N ALA A 122 1.72 13.68 -0.52
CA ALA A 122 1.72 13.29 0.88
C ALA A 122 0.85 14.24 1.73
N PHE A 123 1.11 15.55 1.66
CA PHE A 123 0.31 16.54 2.40
C PHE A 123 -1.17 16.54 2.03
N THR A 124 -1.49 16.24 0.77
CA THR A 124 -2.89 16.13 0.32
C THR A 124 -3.56 14.91 0.96
N ILE A 125 -2.90 13.75 0.97
CA ILE A 125 -3.42 12.53 1.58
C ILE A 125 -3.58 12.72 3.10
N MET A 126 -2.56 13.26 3.77
CA MET A 126 -2.63 13.63 5.19
C MET A 126 -3.86 14.51 5.48
N ALA A 127 -4.09 15.55 4.67
CA ALA A 127 -5.21 16.45 4.85
C ALA A 127 -6.57 15.78 4.66
N LEU A 128 -6.68 14.75 3.81
CA LEU A 128 -7.91 13.97 3.65
C LEU A 128 -8.28 13.18 4.91
N GLY A 129 -7.29 12.80 5.72
CA GLY A 129 -7.48 12.08 6.98
C GLY A 129 -7.93 12.95 8.16
N ASP A 130 -7.90 14.28 8.02
CA ASP A 130 -8.31 15.23 9.07
C ASP A 130 -9.69 15.83 8.75
N PRO A 131 -10.76 15.47 9.50
CA PRO A 131 -12.11 15.96 9.25
C PRO A 131 -12.29 17.49 9.38
N SER A 132 -11.33 18.20 9.99
CA SER A 132 -11.41 19.65 10.17
C SER A 132 -10.98 20.44 8.93
N ILE A 133 -10.20 19.81 8.04
CA ILE A 133 -9.66 20.43 6.83
C ILE A 133 -9.95 19.63 5.56
N SER A 134 -10.34 18.36 5.68
CA SER A 134 -10.71 17.51 4.57
C SER A 134 -11.95 18.07 3.85
N PRO A 135 -11.98 18.08 2.51
CA PRO A 135 -13.16 18.44 1.73
C PRO A 135 -14.21 17.31 1.65
N LEU A 136 -13.96 16.15 2.26
CA LEU A 136 -14.83 14.96 2.25
C LEU A 136 -15.71 14.86 3.51
#